data_AF-A0A4Y7T957-F1
#
_entry.id   AF-A0A4Y7T957-F1
#
_cell.length_a   1.000
_cell.length_b   1.000
_cell.length_c   1.000
_cell.angle_alpha   90.00
_cell.angle_beta   90.00
_cell.angle_gamma   90.00
#
_symmetry.space_group_name_H-M   'P 1'
#
loop_
_entity.id
_entity.type
_entity.pdbx_description
1 polymer ?
#
loop_
_entity_poly.entity_id
_entity_poly.type
_entity_poly.pdbx_seq_one_letter_code
_entity_poly.pdbx_strand_id
1 'polypeptide(L)'
;MPLSSQKCSSLTAWMKWKRRIPENLGVTCMKDPSFPFRIVIASRPERTIQSFLSTEAACVTREIFLDDKYNPDSDIALFLMASFAKVRRRYRLPTLWPSEQDLQELVSNASGQFIYAATVIRFLQSGSHPNPRALLEALLSWKVQDKFALSAQWLWVIKNYREPAFFINQLLQDCDGQADYLLENLPSLLRIPPLEDQSSPYRFYHKSLHDFFKDGSRCGRELCHAFKSGDEFCVKHVLEIFINKSPSASLPKLQRMAFLRHFTLFMSNDLLVSPIREAVDTEWGPEALAMCDVQWWVRFASDLNRCDLIMEWFEAVHEHCPMGSPGVCLLHCKHWRANILRACKALGWDVPDAVALFREALYQDAEANGTLSVLYRPWGFDAYFQPPSKQSDLSSIDLPAMCTRYTADEEHQVTLDLVAAVYSRLPTDWMSRFLREVKGDKYAIWLGFIDIFEEIKQDLGMGGLDVPVQENWWPTRGDVDWDSRAQRPGWRGRRHSY
;
A
#
# COMPACT_ATOMS: atom_id res chain seq x y z
N MET A 1 32.13 41.25 60.46
CA MET A 1 32.43 39.88 59.98
C MET A 1 32.65 38.97 61.18
N PRO A 2 32.35 37.66 61.14
CA PRO A 2 31.77 36.84 60.06
C PRO A 2 30.29 36.43 60.36
N LEU A 3 29.35 36.20 59.44
CA LEU A 3 29.22 35.31 58.27
C LEU A 3 29.28 33.79 58.59
N SER A 4 28.10 33.15 58.64
CA SER A 4 27.74 31.81 58.10
C SER A 4 26.38 31.40 58.71
N SER A 5 25.48 30.63 58.11
CA SER A 5 25.23 30.19 56.74
C SER A 5 23.77 29.71 56.77
N GLN A 6 22.87 30.30 55.97
CA GLN A 6 21.54 29.72 55.78
C GLN A 6 21.53 29.04 54.41
N LYS A 7 21.53 27.70 54.46
CA LYS A 7 21.32 26.83 53.31
C LYS A 7 19.93 27.13 52.74
N CYS A 8 19.86 27.72 51.56
CA CYS A 8 18.65 27.75 50.75
C CYS A 8 18.78 26.68 49.67
N SER A 9 18.18 25.53 49.92
CA SER A 9 18.04 24.43 48.96
C SER A 9 17.07 24.86 47.85
N SER A 10 17.59 25.19 46.65
CA SER A 10 16.75 25.47 45.49
C SER A 10 16.15 24.18 44.92
N LEU A 11 14.91 23.89 45.30
CA LEU A 11 14.06 22.91 44.63
C LEU A 11 13.83 23.36 43.18
N THR A 12 14.43 22.64 42.23
CA THR A 12 14.24 22.88 40.80
C THR A 12 13.08 22.00 40.34
N ALA A 13 11.89 22.59 40.20
CA ALA A 13 10.72 21.89 39.67
C ALA A 13 10.62 22.11 38.15
N TRP A 14 10.55 21.01 37.39
CA TRP A 14 10.36 21.03 35.94
C TRP A 14 8.88 20.81 35.62
N MET A 15 8.21 21.79 35.02
CA MET A 15 6.85 21.62 34.51
C MET A 15 6.87 21.61 32.97
N LYS A 16 6.45 20.49 32.38
CA LYS A 16 6.35 20.31 30.93
C LYS A 16 4.89 20.49 30.49
N TRP A 17 4.58 21.62 29.87
CA TRP A 17 3.25 21.90 29.33
C TRP A 17 3.15 21.39 27.90
N LYS A 18 2.13 20.57 27.60
CA LYS A 18 1.99 19.89 26.30
C LYS A 18 0.87 20.44 25.40
N ARG A 19 0.05 21.41 25.83
CA ARG A 19 -1.05 21.92 24.97
C ARG A 19 -1.70 23.28 25.29
N ARG A 20 -1.59 23.85 26.49
CA ARG A 20 -2.06 25.22 26.81
C ARG A 20 -1.28 25.78 28.00
N ILE A 21 -0.70 26.97 27.85
CA ILE A 21 -0.33 27.82 28.99
C ILE A 21 -1.65 28.50 29.40
N PRO A 22 -2.11 28.43 30.66
CA PRO A 22 -3.26 29.23 31.07
C PRO A 22 -2.85 30.69 30.96
N GLU A 23 -3.43 31.41 29.99
CA GLU A 23 -3.05 32.76 29.54
C GLU A 23 -2.93 33.75 30.71
N ASN A 24 -3.63 33.51 31.84
CA ASN A 24 -3.67 34.46 32.96
C ASN A 24 -2.89 34.03 34.22
N LEU A 25 -2.47 32.76 34.35
CA LEU A 25 -1.90 32.27 35.62
C LEU A 25 -0.41 32.58 35.74
N GLY A 26 0.34 32.48 34.64
CA GLY A 26 1.80 32.67 34.63
C GLY A 26 2.22 34.10 34.97
N VAL A 27 1.57 35.11 34.38
CA VAL A 27 1.95 36.53 34.56
C VAL A 27 1.55 37.05 35.94
N THR A 28 0.41 36.59 36.47
CA THR A 28 -0.09 36.99 37.79
C THR A 28 0.81 36.47 38.92
N CYS A 29 1.26 35.21 38.84
CA CYS A 29 2.19 34.64 39.82
C CYS A 29 3.59 35.26 39.76
N MET A 30 4.07 35.68 38.58
CA MET A 30 5.40 36.30 38.43
C MET A 30 5.48 37.73 39.00
N LYS A 31 4.35 38.40 39.22
CA LYS A 31 4.28 39.72 39.86
C LYS A 31 4.23 39.64 41.39
N ASP A 32 4.03 38.45 41.94
CA ASP A 32 4.01 38.22 43.37
C ASP A 32 5.45 38.16 43.92
N PRO A 33 5.87 39.07 44.81
CA PRO A 33 7.20 39.06 45.43
C PRO A 33 7.51 37.78 46.21
N SER A 34 6.48 37.03 46.61
CA SER A 34 6.60 35.79 47.36
C SER A 34 6.75 34.54 46.48
N PHE A 35 6.75 34.67 45.15
CA PHE A 35 6.95 33.56 44.21
C PHE A 35 8.46 33.26 44.02
N PRO A 36 8.99 32.13 44.53
CA PRO A 36 10.44 31.89 44.60
C PRO A 36 11.02 31.18 43.37
N PHE A 37 10.21 30.86 42.34
CA PHE A 37 10.63 30.01 41.24
C PHE A 37 10.94 30.79 39.96
N ARG A 38 11.93 30.30 39.20
CA ARG A 38 12.18 30.73 37.82
C ARG A 38 11.48 29.78 36.87
N ILE A 39 10.71 30.32 35.93
CA ILE A 39 10.00 29.54 34.92
C ILE A 39 10.80 29.63 33.61
N VAL A 40 11.15 28.47 33.04
CA VAL A 40 11.71 28.37 31.68
C VAL A 40 10.65 27.82 30.76
N ILE A 41 10.31 28.58 29.73
CA ILE A 41 9.35 28.19 28.69
C ILE A 41 10.15 27.87 27.43
N ALA A 42 10.05 26.63 26.96
CA ALA A 42 10.63 26.19 25.69
C ALA A 42 9.50 25.82 24.73
N SER A 43 9.45 26.48 23.59
CA SER A 43 8.41 26.29 22.57
C SER A 43 9.01 26.44 21.18
N ARG A 44 8.35 25.85 20.17
CA ARG A 44 8.55 26.26 18.76
C ARG A 44 8.02 27.69 18.57
N PRO A 45 8.44 28.43 17.52
CA PRO A 45 7.95 29.78 17.24
C PRO A 45 6.48 29.78 16.81
N GLU A 46 5.59 29.59 17.78
CA GLU A 46 4.14 29.62 17.62
C GLU A 46 3.64 31.05 17.85
N ARG A 47 2.91 31.61 16.87
CA ARG A 47 2.46 33.02 16.89
C ARG A 47 1.70 33.40 18.16
N THR A 48 0.87 32.51 18.70
CA THR A 48 0.09 32.77 19.91
C THR A 48 1.00 32.95 21.13
N ILE A 49 2.05 32.13 21.26
CA ILE A 49 3.01 32.22 22.35
C ILE A 49 3.89 33.47 22.18
N GLN A 50 4.36 33.73 20.96
CA GLN A 50 5.14 34.94 20.66
C GLN A 50 4.35 36.23 20.92
N SER A 51 3.07 36.27 20.52
CA SER A 51 2.19 37.41 20.80
C SER A 51 2.06 37.63 22.30
N PHE A 52 1.72 36.60 23.07
CA PHE A 52 1.59 36.69 24.53
C PHE A 52 2.89 37.15 25.21
N LEU A 53 4.04 36.60 24.81
CA LEU A 53 5.34 36.96 25.38
C LEU A 53 5.78 38.38 25.01
N SER A 54 5.41 38.87 23.83
CA SER A 54 5.75 40.23 23.36
C SER A 54 4.75 41.32 23.81
N THR A 55 3.53 40.96 24.21
CA THR A 55 2.53 41.91 24.69
C THR A 55 2.34 41.84 26.21
N GLU A 56 1.78 40.74 26.70
CA GLU A 56 1.26 40.61 28.06
C GLU A 56 2.35 40.26 29.08
N ALA A 57 3.33 39.45 28.69
CA ALA A 57 4.42 39.01 29.55
C ALA A 57 5.75 39.74 29.29
N ALA A 58 5.80 40.72 28.38
CA ALA A 58 7.04 41.35 27.92
C ALA A 58 7.88 41.97 29.04
N CYS A 59 7.24 42.51 30.09
CA CYS A 59 7.93 43.14 31.21
C CYS A 59 8.54 42.15 32.22
N VAL A 60 8.21 40.86 32.12
CA VAL A 60 8.59 39.81 33.09
C VAL A 60 9.30 38.62 32.43
N THR A 61 9.39 38.59 31.09
CA THR A 61 10.04 37.51 30.35
C THR A 61 11.33 37.96 29.68
N ARG A 62 12.37 37.12 29.74
CA ARG A 62 13.58 37.29 28.94
C ARG A 62 13.59 36.24 27.84
N GLU A 63 13.49 36.69 26.59
CA GLU A 63 13.53 35.81 25.43
C GLU A 63 14.96 35.40 25.09
N ILE A 64 15.15 34.12 24.79
CA ILE A 64 16.41 33.55 24.32
C ILE A 64 16.09 32.82 23.01
N PHE A 65 16.35 33.49 21.89
CA PHE A 65 16.23 32.88 20.56
C PHE A 65 17.41 31.93 20.30
N LEU A 66 17.10 30.77 19.72
CA LEU A 66 18.05 29.70 19.43
C LEU A 66 18.34 29.52 17.92
N ASP A 67 17.78 30.37 17.05
CA ASP A 67 17.83 30.23 15.58
C ASP A 67 18.80 31.23 14.91
N ASP A 68 18.50 32.53 14.87
CA ASP A 68 18.99 33.44 13.83
C ASP A 68 20.43 33.93 14.02
N LYS A 69 21.04 33.68 15.19
CA LYS A 69 22.43 34.04 15.52
C LYS A 69 23.34 32.82 15.70
N TYR A 70 22.78 31.64 15.48
CA TYR A 70 23.42 30.36 15.72
C TYR A 70 23.68 29.70 14.36
N ASN A 71 24.89 29.17 14.14
CA ASN A 71 25.16 28.38 12.94
C ASN A 71 25.01 26.89 13.30
N PRO A 72 23.81 26.31 13.21
CA PRO A 72 23.56 24.93 13.63
C PRO A 72 24.42 23.94 12.84
N ASP A 73 24.77 24.26 11.59
CA ASP A 73 25.58 23.40 10.74
C ASP A 73 27.01 23.28 11.26
N SER A 74 27.57 24.34 11.86
CA SER A 74 28.92 24.30 12.48
C SER A 74 28.94 23.37 13.69
N ASP A 75 27.91 23.40 14.53
CA ASP A 75 27.83 22.55 15.71
C ASP A 75 27.46 21.10 15.38
N ILE A 76 26.64 20.90 14.34
CA ILE A 76 26.39 19.58 13.76
C ILE A 76 27.67 19.00 13.19
N ALA A 77 28.47 19.78 12.44
CA ALA A 77 29.76 19.35 11.92
C ALA A 77 30.70 18.94 13.05
N LEU A 78 30.82 19.77 14.09
CA LEU A 78 31.65 19.48 15.26
C LEU A 78 31.19 18.20 15.99
N PHE A 79 29.88 18.03 16.17
CA PHE A 79 29.29 16.84 16.77
C PHE A 79 29.56 15.57 15.94
N LEU A 80 29.36 15.63 14.62
CA LEU A 80 29.60 14.52 13.71
C LEU A 80 31.09 14.15 13.72
N MET A 81 32.00 15.12 13.58
CA MET A 81 33.45 14.89 13.67
C MET A 81 33.84 14.16 14.95
N ALA A 82 33.36 14.64 16.10
CA ALA A 82 33.64 14.03 17.40
C ALA A 82 33.04 12.63 17.54
N SER A 83 31.84 12.41 17.00
CA SER A 83 31.13 11.12 17.08
C SER A 83 31.72 10.08 16.14
N PHE A 84 32.04 10.44 14.91
CA PHE A 84 32.76 9.57 13.97
C PHE A 84 34.16 9.21 14.50
N ALA A 85 34.84 10.13 15.20
CA ALA A 85 36.10 9.79 15.87
C ALA A 85 35.93 8.68 16.92
N LYS A 86 34.80 8.63 17.64
CA LYS A 86 34.48 7.54 18.57
C LYS A 86 34.19 6.23 17.82
N VAL A 87 33.42 6.29 16.74
CA VAL A 87 33.11 5.13 15.89
C VAL A 87 34.39 4.54 15.28
N ARG A 88 35.27 5.38 14.74
CA ARG A 88 36.59 4.96 14.22
C ARG A 88 37.39 4.15 15.21
N ARG A 89 37.50 4.65 16.45
CA ARG A 89 38.25 3.97 17.53
C ARG A 89 37.62 2.63 17.90
N ARG A 90 36.28 2.56 17.97
CA ARG A 90 35.54 1.35 18.35
C ARG A 90 35.68 0.24 17.31
N TYR A 91 35.64 0.58 16.02
CA TYR A 91 35.63 -0.39 14.91
C TYR A 91 36.95 -0.46 14.14
N ARG A 92 38.03 0.18 14.62
CA ARG A 92 39.36 0.22 14.00
C ARG A 92 39.34 0.67 12.53
N LEU A 93 38.56 1.71 12.24
CA LEU A 93 38.41 2.26 10.89
C LEU A 93 39.52 3.28 10.57
N PRO A 94 39.81 3.54 9.28
CA PRO A 94 40.83 4.50 8.87
C PRO A 94 40.61 5.91 9.43
N THR A 95 41.70 6.66 9.64
CA THR A 95 41.64 8.05 10.13
C THR A 95 40.90 8.99 9.20
N LEU A 96 40.96 8.72 7.89
CA LEU A 96 40.28 9.46 6.81
C LEU A 96 38.79 9.08 6.65
N TRP A 97 38.24 8.22 7.51
CA TRP A 97 36.84 7.82 7.46
C TRP A 97 36.01 8.52 8.55
N PRO A 98 34.82 9.07 8.25
CA PRO A 98 34.27 9.28 6.91
C PRO A 98 35.07 10.34 6.14
N SER A 99 34.85 10.43 4.82
CA SER A 99 35.50 11.46 4.00
C SER A 99 35.02 12.86 4.41
N GLU A 100 35.79 13.91 4.11
CA GLU A 100 35.32 15.28 4.36
C GLU A 100 34.05 15.58 3.55
N GLN A 101 33.95 15.05 2.34
CA GLN A 101 32.76 15.20 1.49
C GLN A 101 31.53 14.54 2.12
N ASP A 102 31.68 13.32 2.65
CA ASP A 102 30.61 12.61 3.36
C ASP A 102 30.12 13.42 4.56
N LEU A 103 31.05 14.06 5.29
CA LEU A 103 30.74 14.86 6.46
C LEU A 103 29.99 16.14 6.08
N GLN A 104 30.43 16.84 5.03
CA GLN A 104 29.74 18.01 4.49
C GLN A 104 28.34 17.66 3.97
N GLU A 105 28.21 16.50 3.32
CA GLU A 105 26.92 16.00 2.85
C GLU A 105 25.98 15.70 4.03
N LEU A 106 26.44 15.04 5.08
CA LEU A 106 25.65 14.83 6.30
C LEU A 106 25.24 16.13 7.00
N VAL A 107 26.12 17.14 7.03
CA VAL A 107 25.83 18.46 7.60
C VAL A 107 24.76 19.16 6.76
N SER A 108 24.92 19.18 5.44
CA SER A 108 23.94 19.73 4.49
C SER A 108 22.58 19.02 4.65
N ASN A 109 22.59 17.69 4.72
CA ASN A 109 21.40 16.85 4.86
C ASN A 109 20.69 17.06 6.21
N ALA A 110 21.42 17.49 7.25
CA ALA A 110 20.83 17.80 8.54
C ALA A 110 19.94 19.05 8.49
N SER A 111 20.20 20.00 7.58
CA SER A 111 19.44 21.25 7.43
C SER A 111 19.20 21.95 8.78
N GLY A 112 20.27 22.09 9.56
CA GLY A 112 20.24 22.65 10.92
C GLY A 112 19.58 21.79 12.01
N GLN A 113 19.14 20.56 11.70
CA GLN A 113 18.45 19.68 12.65
C GLN A 113 19.41 18.69 13.32
N PHE A 114 19.82 18.99 14.56
CA PHE A 114 20.75 18.16 15.34
C PHE A 114 20.27 16.71 15.55
N ILE A 115 18.95 16.48 15.53
CA ILE A 115 18.37 15.13 15.68
C ILE A 115 18.81 14.20 14.55
N TYR A 116 18.91 14.68 13.33
CA TYR A 116 19.37 13.90 12.18
C TYR A 116 20.78 13.36 12.43
N ALA A 117 21.71 14.25 12.82
CA ALA A 117 23.09 13.88 13.11
C ALA A 117 23.18 12.84 14.23
N ALA A 118 22.38 12.99 15.29
CA ALA A 118 22.32 12.03 16.39
C ALA A 118 21.76 10.66 15.94
N THR A 119 20.73 10.64 15.09
CA THR A 119 20.17 9.39 14.52
C THR A 119 21.19 8.68 13.66
N VAL A 120 21.89 9.38 12.76
CA VAL A 120 22.95 8.80 11.92
C VAL A 120 23.98 8.07 12.78
N ILE A 121 24.49 8.72 13.83
CA ILE A 121 25.48 8.11 14.72
C ILE A 121 24.92 6.89 15.46
N ARG A 122 23.66 6.94 15.91
CA ARG A 122 23.00 5.80 16.56
C ARG A 122 22.82 4.63 15.60
N PHE A 123 22.40 4.89 14.37
CA PHE A 123 22.21 3.89 13.32
C PHE A 123 23.52 3.16 13.03
N LEU A 124 24.62 3.90 12.86
CA LEU A 124 25.97 3.35 12.65
C LEU A 124 26.50 2.51 13.83
N GLN A 125 25.88 2.63 15.01
CA GLN A 125 26.25 1.91 16.22
C GLN A 125 25.26 0.79 16.59
N SER A 126 24.18 0.60 15.81
CA SER A 126 23.12 -0.36 16.10
C SER A 126 23.54 -1.81 15.78
N GLY A 127 23.20 -2.78 16.65
CA GLY A 127 23.53 -4.21 16.47
C GLY A 127 24.76 -4.71 17.24
N SER A 128 24.92 -6.05 17.32
CA SER A 128 26.04 -6.68 18.06
C SER A 128 27.40 -6.55 17.36
N HIS A 129 27.41 -6.51 16.02
CA HIS A 129 28.60 -6.31 15.18
C HIS A 129 28.25 -5.51 13.91
N PRO A 130 27.91 -4.21 14.02
CA PRO A 130 27.61 -3.40 12.84
C PRO A 130 28.83 -3.26 11.94
N ASN A 131 28.58 -3.12 10.64
CA ASN A 131 29.55 -2.65 9.66
C ASN A 131 29.27 -1.17 9.37
N PRO A 132 29.87 -0.21 10.10
CA PRO A 132 29.51 1.20 9.99
C PRO A 132 29.85 1.77 8.61
N ARG A 133 30.81 1.16 7.90
CA ARG A 133 31.18 1.59 6.56
C ARG A 133 30.06 1.30 5.55
N ALA A 134 29.57 0.06 5.52
CA ALA A 134 28.46 -0.31 4.64
C ALA A 134 27.17 0.46 4.98
N LEU A 135 26.90 0.68 6.28
CA LEU A 135 25.74 1.45 6.73
C LEU A 135 25.83 2.94 6.32
N LEU A 136 27.02 3.54 6.40
CA LEU A 136 27.24 4.91 5.96
C LEU A 136 27.15 5.03 4.43
N GLU A 137 27.77 4.10 3.69
CA GLU A 137 27.70 4.06 2.23
C GLU A 137 26.25 3.90 1.76
N ALA A 138 25.46 3.01 2.39
CA ALA A 138 24.03 2.89 2.12
C ALA A 138 23.27 4.20 2.42
N LEU A 139 23.56 4.84 3.54
CA LEU A 139 22.91 6.10 3.95
C LEU A 139 23.22 7.26 3.01
N LEU A 140 24.49 7.41 2.58
CA LEU A 140 24.93 8.47 1.67
C LEU A 140 24.53 8.20 0.21
N SER A 141 24.45 6.93 -0.19
CA SER A 141 23.92 6.57 -1.51
C SER A 141 22.44 6.92 -1.66
N TRP A 142 21.74 7.13 -0.54
CA TRP A 142 20.35 7.52 -0.50
C TRP A 142 20.23 9.04 -0.56
N LYS A 143 19.80 9.59 -1.71
CA LYS A 143 19.68 11.06 -1.85
C LYS A 143 18.62 11.57 -0.87
N VAL A 144 18.86 12.72 -0.24
CA VAL A 144 17.85 13.36 0.64
C VAL A 144 16.56 13.69 -0.10
N GLN A 145 16.65 13.97 -1.41
CA GLN A 145 15.48 14.07 -2.30
C GLN A 145 14.65 12.77 -2.28
N ASP A 146 15.32 11.61 -2.31
CA ASP A 146 14.69 10.29 -2.24
C ASP A 146 14.06 10.04 -0.88
N LYS A 147 14.68 10.50 0.23
CA LYS A 147 14.06 10.42 1.57
C LYS A 147 12.72 11.16 1.61
N PHE A 148 12.69 12.41 1.16
CA PHE A 148 11.45 13.21 1.21
C PHE A 148 10.38 12.69 0.26
N ALA A 149 10.76 12.31 -0.95
CA ALA A 149 9.85 11.68 -1.91
C ALA A 149 9.26 10.39 -1.35
N LEU A 150 10.11 9.51 -0.79
CA LEU A 150 9.69 8.25 -0.20
C LEU A 150 8.81 8.46 1.04
N SER A 151 9.16 9.39 1.93
CA SER A 151 8.29 9.79 3.04
C SER A 151 6.93 10.27 2.54
N ALA A 152 6.86 11.03 1.44
CA ALA A 152 5.60 11.46 0.86
C ALA A 152 4.76 10.29 0.34
N GLN A 153 5.36 9.33 -0.37
CA GLN A 153 4.68 8.11 -0.82
C GLN A 153 4.12 7.31 0.37
N TRP A 154 4.93 7.12 1.41
CA TRP A 154 4.49 6.50 2.67
C TRP A 154 3.29 7.22 3.29
N LEU A 155 3.34 8.55 3.38
CA LEU A 155 2.23 9.34 3.93
C LEU A 155 0.96 9.20 3.09
N TRP A 156 1.06 9.00 1.77
CA TRP A 156 -0.10 8.70 0.91
C TRP A 156 -0.74 7.37 1.30
N VAL A 157 0.05 6.29 1.38
CA VAL A 157 -0.44 4.96 1.76
C VAL A 157 -1.07 4.99 3.14
N ILE A 158 -0.38 5.57 4.14
CA ILE A 158 -0.90 5.72 5.52
C ILE A 158 -2.24 6.49 5.54
N LYS A 159 -2.39 7.49 4.67
CA LYS A 159 -3.57 8.35 4.64
C LYS A 159 -4.76 7.66 3.98
N ASN A 160 -4.54 6.86 2.94
CA ASN A 160 -5.62 6.17 2.22
C ASN A 160 -5.99 4.84 2.86
N TYR A 161 -5.03 4.14 3.48
CA TYR A 161 -5.23 2.83 4.10
C TYR A 161 -5.03 2.90 5.61
N ARG A 162 -6.12 2.72 6.36
CA ARG A 162 -6.14 2.79 7.83
C ARG A 162 -5.76 1.45 8.48
N GLU A 163 -4.62 0.92 8.10
CA GLU A 163 -4.10 -0.32 8.65
C GLU A 163 -3.21 -0.10 9.87
N PRO A 164 -3.01 -1.13 10.72
CA PRO A 164 -2.05 -1.06 11.83
C PRO A 164 -0.67 -0.63 11.33
N ALA A 165 0.02 0.23 12.11
CA ALA A 165 1.33 0.75 11.74
C ALA A 165 2.34 -0.38 11.49
N PHE A 166 2.27 -1.45 12.29
CA PHE A 166 3.07 -2.66 12.08
C PHE A 166 2.84 -3.27 10.69
N PHE A 167 1.59 -3.38 10.24
CA PHE A 167 1.27 -3.93 8.91
C PHE A 167 1.81 -3.03 7.81
N ILE A 168 1.56 -1.71 7.87
CA ILE A 168 2.08 -0.75 6.89
C ILE A 168 3.62 -0.80 6.82
N ASN A 169 4.27 -0.93 7.97
CA ASN A 169 5.72 -1.04 8.03
C ASN A 169 6.25 -2.30 7.35
N GLN A 170 5.57 -3.43 7.51
CA GLN A 170 5.96 -4.68 6.84
C GLN A 170 5.60 -4.66 5.36
N LEU A 171 4.53 -3.96 4.98
CA LEU A 171 4.11 -3.79 3.60
C LEU A 171 5.12 -2.95 2.81
N LEU A 172 5.57 -1.81 3.35
CA LEU A 172 6.29 -0.78 2.58
C LEU A 172 7.80 -0.71 2.82
N GLN A 173 8.36 -1.47 3.76
CA GLN A 173 9.80 -1.39 4.03
C GLN A 173 10.62 -2.31 3.13
N ASP A 174 11.67 -1.76 2.54
CA ASP A 174 12.77 -2.47 1.90
C ASP A 174 13.75 -3.05 2.93
N CYS A 175 13.90 -2.38 4.07
CA CYS A 175 14.84 -2.77 5.12
C CYS A 175 14.33 -2.46 6.53
N ASP A 176 14.82 -3.20 7.52
CA ASP A 176 14.40 -3.07 8.91
C ASP A 176 14.70 -1.66 9.47
N GLY A 177 13.67 -0.97 9.97
CA GLY A 177 13.78 0.34 10.61
C GLY A 177 13.68 1.54 9.66
N GLN A 178 13.48 1.32 8.36
CA GLN A 178 13.22 2.39 7.39
C GLN A 178 11.99 3.24 7.76
N ALA A 179 10.93 2.67 8.33
CA ALA A 179 9.77 3.44 8.80
C ALA A 179 10.17 4.46 9.89
N ASP A 180 10.97 4.04 10.86
CA ASP A 180 11.46 4.91 11.93
C ASP A 180 12.30 6.05 11.34
N TYR A 181 13.19 5.74 10.41
CA TYR A 181 14.03 6.72 9.72
C TYR A 181 13.22 7.72 8.86
N LEU A 182 12.20 7.26 8.14
CA LEU A 182 11.39 8.11 7.26
C LEU A 182 10.43 9.01 8.04
N LEU A 183 9.95 8.55 9.21
CA LEU A 183 8.89 9.22 9.97
C LEU A 183 9.41 9.90 11.26
N GLU A 184 10.69 9.76 11.63
CA GLU A 184 11.28 10.27 12.89
C GLU A 184 11.02 11.77 13.16
N ASN A 185 10.93 12.59 12.11
CA ASN A 185 10.76 14.04 12.22
C ASN A 185 9.30 14.49 12.06
N LEU A 186 8.39 13.54 11.86
CA LEU A 186 6.95 13.77 11.74
C LEU A 186 6.12 13.60 13.03
N PRO A 187 6.62 13.37 14.27
CA PRO A 187 5.78 13.24 15.46
C PRO A 187 4.86 14.44 15.77
N SER A 188 5.17 15.64 15.26
CA SER A 188 4.29 16.81 15.37
C SER A 188 3.11 16.78 14.38
N LEU A 189 3.20 15.97 13.33
CA LEU A 189 2.24 15.88 12.23
C LEU A 189 1.50 14.53 12.20
N LEU A 190 2.17 13.47 12.66
CA LEU A 190 1.74 12.09 12.65
C LEU A 190 1.92 11.48 14.05
N ARG A 191 0.88 10.85 14.58
CA ARG A 191 0.99 9.95 15.72
C ARG A 191 1.62 8.65 15.24
N ILE A 192 2.80 8.36 15.77
CA ILE A 192 3.52 7.09 15.57
C ILE A 192 3.26 6.23 16.82
N PRO A 193 2.63 5.04 16.68
CA PRO A 193 2.48 4.10 17.79
C PRO A 193 3.85 3.63 18.32
N PRO A 194 3.95 3.26 19.62
CA PRO A 194 5.13 2.58 20.15
C PRO A 194 5.38 1.25 19.42
N LEU A 195 6.64 0.78 19.37
CA LEU A 195 7.02 -0.46 18.68
C LEU A 195 6.30 -1.70 19.24
N GLU A 196 5.93 -1.68 20.51
CA GLU A 196 5.20 -2.77 21.17
C GLU A 196 3.72 -2.80 20.77
N ASP A 197 3.19 -1.72 20.20
CA ASP A 197 1.80 -1.60 19.75
C ASP A 197 1.68 -2.00 18.28
N GLN A 198 1.34 -3.27 18.05
CA GLN A 198 1.16 -3.83 16.71
C GLN A 198 -0.22 -3.57 16.12
N SER A 199 -1.14 -2.95 16.88
CA SER A 199 -2.56 -2.85 16.54
C SER A 199 -2.99 -1.45 16.12
N SER A 200 -2.37 -0.42 16.69
CA SER A 200 -2.75 0.96 16.38
C SER A 200 -2.27 1.38 15.00
N PRO A 201 -3.10 2.10 14.22
CA PRO A 201 -2.67 2.72 12.98
C PRO A 201 -1.87 4.00 13.27
N TYR A 202 -1.13 4.45 12.27
CA TYR A 202 -0.66 5.83 12.21
C TYR A 202 -1.84 6.81 12.18
N ARG A 203 -1.70 8.00 12.79
CA ARG A 203 -2.79 8.99 12.80
C ARG A 203 -2.30 10.41 12.56
N PHE A 204 -2.77 11.04 11.49
CA PHE A 204 -2.52 12.45 11.22
C PHE A 204 -3.19 13.35 12.26
N TYR A 205 -2.46 14.35 12.73
CA TYR A 205 -3.01 15.39 13.62
C TYR A 205 -3.71 16.52 12.85
N HIS A 206 -3.26 16.80 11.63
CA HIS A 206 -3.71 17.96 10.86
C HIS A 206 -4.16 17.55 9.45
N LYS A 207 -5.40 17.92 9.09
CA LYS A 207 -5.93 17.73 7.72
C LYS A 207 -5.17 18.56 6.68
N SER A 208 -4.61 19.70 7.07
CA SER A 208 -3.90 20.64 6.19
C SER A 208 -2.60 20.08 5.58
N LEU A 209 -2.01 19.04 6.17
CA LEU A 209 -0.81 18.40 5.65
C LEU A 209 -1.06 17.72 4.30
N HIS A 210 -2.21 17.05 4.18
CA HIS A 210 -2.60 16.42 2.93
C HIS A 210 -2.85 17.44 1.82
N ASP A 211 -3.48 18.58 2.16
CA ASP A 211 -3.73 19.65 1.19
C ASP A 211 -2.44 20.34 0.74
N PHE A 212 -1.43 20.36 1.61
CA PHE A 212 -0.08 20.83 1.26
C PHE A 212 0.54 19.93 0.18
N PHE A 213 0.50 18.61 0.33
CA PHE A 213 1.08 17.69 -0.65
C PHE A 213 0.30 17.61 -1.98
N LYS A 214 -1.01 17.88 -1.97
CA LYS A 214 -1.81 17.91 -3.21
C LYS A 214 -1.54 19.13 -4.08
N ASP A 215 -1.01 20.19 -3.49
CA ASP A 215 -0.73 21.45 -4.15
C ASP A 215 0.78 21.62 -4.42
N GLY A 216 1.17 21.39 -5.67
CA GLY A 216 2.55 21.51 -6.11
C GLY A 216 3.12 22.93 -6.01
N SER A 217 2.28 23.96 -5.90
CA SER A 217 2.75 25.34 -5.63
C SER A 217 3.20 25.53 -4.18
N ARG A 218 2.70 24.69 -3.26
CA ARG A 218 3.01 24.76 -1.82
C ARG A 218 4.17 23.84 -1.43
N CYS A 219 4.14 22.59 -1.90
CA CYS A 219 5.13 21.57 -1.52
C CYS A 219 6.25 21.35 -2.56
N GLY A 220 6.16 22.02 -3.72
CA GLY A 220 7.03 21.76 -4.85
C GLY A 220 6.51 20.62 -5.73
N ARG A 221 6.84 20.67 -7.03
CA ARG A 221 6.33 19.71 -8.02
C ARG A 221 6.75 18.28 -7.75
N GLU A 222 8.00 18.07 -7.35
CA GLU A 222 8.56 16.72 -7.14
C GLU A 222 7.91 16.02 -5.94
N LEU A 223 7.79 16.73 -4.82
CA LEU A 223 7.16 16.18 -3.61
C LEU A 223 5.65 15.96 -3.82
N CYS A 224 5.00 16.83 -4.59
CA CYS A 224 3.61 16.64 -5.01
C CYS A 224 3.44 15.40 -5.89
N HIS A 225 4.37 15.20 -6.83
CA HIS A 225 4.37 14.04 -7.70
C HIS A 225 4.59 12.76 -6.90
N ALA A 226 5.61 12.73 -6.02
CA ALA A 226 5.88 11.59 -5.15
C ALA A 226 4.69 11.25 -4.25
N PHE A 227 4.02 12.24 -3.66
CA PHE A 227 2.80 12.00 -2.87
C PHE A 227 1.68 11.38 -3.71
N LYS A 228 1.54 11.79 -4.99
CA LYS A 228 0.51 11.27 -5.89
C LYS A 228 0.84 9.90 -6.48
N SER A 229 2.11 9.53 -6.56
CA SER A 229 2.54 8.18 -6.99
C SER A 229 2.52 7.15 -5.85
N GLY A 230 1.87 7.47 -4.72
CA GLY A 230 1.79 6.56 -3.59
C GLY A 230 0.96 5.30 -3.84
N ASP A 231 -0.02 5.32 -4.77
CA ASP A 231 -0.79 4.13 -5.15
C ASP A 231 0.13 3.16 -5.92
N GLU A 232 0.78 3.61 -7.00
CA GLU A 232 1.78 2.84 -7.74
C GLU A 232 2.91 2.30 -6.83
N PHE A 233 3.38 3.12 -5.90
CA PHE A 233 4.37 2.71 -4.89
C PHE A 233 3.86 1.56 -4.00
N CYS A 234 2.61 1.62 -3.56
CA CYS A 234 1.97 0.56 -2.78
C CYS A 234 1.83 -0.72 -3.61
N VAL A 235 1.34 -0.61 -4.85
CA VAL A 235 1.15 -1.74 -5.76
C VAL A 235 2.47 -2.46 -6.04
N LYS A 236 3.58 -1.73 -6.18
CA LYS A 236 4.91 -2.32 -6.32
C LYS A 236 5.26 -3.27 -5.17
N HIS A 237 5.08 -2.80 -3.93
CA HIS A 237 5.37 -3.60 -2.75
C HIS A 237 4.39 -4.78 -2.59
N VAL A 238 3.13 -4.58 -2.96
CA VAL A 238 2.14 -5.68 -3.02
C VAL A 238 2.61 -6.77 -3.98
N LEU A 239 3.07 -6.42 -5.18
CA LEU A 239 3.57 -7.40 -6.16
C LEU A 239 4.86 -8.08 -5.70
N GLU A 240 5.77 -7.36 -5.05
CA GLU A 240 6.96 -7.96 -4.43
C GLU A 240 6.57 -9.02 -3.39
N ILE A 241 5.51 -8.78 -2.60
CA ILE A 241 4.97 -9.79 -1.68
C ILE A 241 4.37 -10.96 -2.46
N PHE A 242 3.64 -10.73 -3.55
CA PHE A 242 3.12 -11.81 -4.41
C PHE A 242 4.24 -12.71 -4.95
N ILE A 243 5.35 -12.12 -5.40
CA ILE A 243 6.50 -12.86 -5.93
C ILE A 243 7.22 -13.62 -4.82
N ASN A 244 7.54 -12.93 -3.72
CA ASN A 244 8.40 -13.47 -2.66
C ASN A 244 7.64 -14.29 -1.61
N LYS A 245 6.30 -14.21 -1.59
CA LYS A 245 5.43 -14.83 -0.58
C LYS A 245 5.81 -14.39 0.85
N SER A 246 6.33 -13.16 0.97
CA SER A 246 6.88 -12.59 2.19
C SER A 246 7.09 -11.07 2.01
N PRO A 247 7.00 -10.26 3.08
CA PRO A 247 7.55 -8.92 3.06
C PRO A 247 9.08 -8.96 2.94
N SER A 248 9.66 -7.84 2.49
CA SER A 248 11.12 -7.66 2.33
C SER A 248 11.84 -7.64 3.68
N ALA A 249 11.22 -7.04 4.71
CA ALA A 249 11.69 -7.08 6.08
C ALA A 249 11.62 -8.50 6.69
N SER A 250 12.60 -8.87 7.49
CA SER A 250 12.72 -10.24 8.00
C SER A 250 11.73 -10.51 9.13
N LEU A 251 10.77 -11.42 8.90
CA LEU A 251 9.81 -11.84 9.92
C LEU A 251 10.02 -13.31 10.36
N PRO A 252 9.92 -13.59 11.68
CA PRO A 252 9.76 -14.94 12.18
C PRO A 252 8.58 -15.65 11.50
N LYS A 253 8.69 -16.97 11.28
CA LYS A 253 7.69 -17.75 10.50
C LYS A 253 6.24 -17.51 10.95
N LEU A 254 5.98 -17.49 12.26
CA LEU A 254 4.64 -17.28 12.80
C LEU A 254 4.09 -15.88 12.48
N GLN A 255 4.92 -14.85 12.61
CA GLN A 255 4.53 -13.46 12.30
C GLN A 255 4.34 -13.27 10.80
N ARG A 256 5.15 -13.94 9.97
CA ARG A 256 4.97 -13.94 8.51
C ARG A 256 3.63 -14.50 8.09
N MET A 257 3.20 -15.62 8.68
CA MET A 257 1.87 -16.18 8.38
C MET A 257 0.73 -15.26 8.85
N ALA A 258 0.88 -14.63 10.02
CA ALA A 258 -0.09 -13.64 10.49
C ALA A 258 -0.16 -12.42 9.55
N PHE A 259 1.00 -11.94 9.09
CA PHE A 259 1.08 -10.87 8.10
C PHE A 259 0.39 -11.25 6.79
N LEU A 260 0.69 -12.42 6.23
CA LEU A 260 0.11 -12.88 4.96
C LEU A 260 -1.42 -13.05 5.05
N ARG A 261 -1.94 -13.50 6.21
CA ARG A 261 -3.39 -13.52 6.47
C ARG A 261 -3.98 -12.12 6.43
N HIS A 262 -3.37 -11.16 7.14
CA HIS A 262 -3.80 -9.76 7.13
C HIS A 262 -3.69 -9.16 5.72
N PHE A 263 -2.64 -9.49 5.00
CA PHE A 263 -2.40 -9.05 3.62
C PHE A 263 -3.54 -9.49 2.68
N THR A 264 -4.03 -10.73 2.79
CA THR A 264 -5.20 -11.16 1.99
C THR A 264 -6.49 -10.43 2.34
N LEU A 265 -6.65 -9.95 3.58
CA LEU A 265 -7.79 -9.11 3.96
C LEU A 265 -7.63 -7.70 3.40
N PHE A 266 -6.42 -7.15 3.48
CA PHE A 266 -6.07 -5.85 2.91
C PHE A 266 -6.38 -5.81 1.41
N MET A 267 -5.97 -6.82 0.65
CA MET A 267 -6.22 -6.96 -0.80
C MET A 267 -7.70 -6.87 -1.21
N SER A 268 -8.63 -7.16 -0.31
CA SER A 268 -10.08 -7.17 -0.59
C SER A 268 -10.80 -5.93 -0.08
N ASN A 269 -10.06 -4.93 0.38
CA ASN A 269 -10.63 -3.69 0.88
C ASN A 269 -11.07 -2.81 -0.31
N ASP A 270 -12.35 -2.42 -0.35
CA ASP A 270 -12.95 -1.55 -1.38
C ASP A 270 -12.21 -0.22 -1.61
N LEU A 271 -11.33 0.19 -0.69
CA LEU A 271 -10.50 1.40 -0.82
C LEU A 271 -9.25 1.19 -1.68
N LEU A 272 -8.80 -0.05 -1.88
CA LEU A 272 -7.78 -0.40 -2.86
C LEU A 272 -8.49 -0.68 -4.17
N VAL A 273 -8.13 0.05 -5.22
CA VAL A 273 -8.30 -0.50 -6.57
C VAL A 273 -7.50 -1.81 -6.57
N SER A 274 -8.05 -2.89 -7.14
CA SER A 274 -7.37 -4.18 -7.18
C SER A 274 -5.92 -3.98 -7.59
N PRO A 275 -4.94 -4.36 -6.73
CA PRO A 275 -3.53 -4.13 -7.02
C PRO A 275 -3.09 -4.83 -8.31
N ILE A 276 -3.79 -5.89 -8.70
CA ILE A 276 -3.59 -6.55 -9.98
C ILE A 276 -4.01 -5.62 -11.13
N ARG A 277 -5.21 -5.03 -11.07
CA ARG A 277 -5.69 -4.10 -12.11
C ARG A 277 -4.75 -2.92 -12.26
N GLU A 278 -4.35 -2.32 -11.15
CA GLU A 278 -3.43 -1.18 -11.15
C GLU A 278 -2.03 -1.59 -11.65
N ALA A 279 -1.53 -2.77 -11.28
CA ALA A 279 -0.25 -3.26 -11.78
C ALA A 279 -0.24 -3.42 -13.31
N VAL A 280 -1.34 -3.89 -13.91
CA VAL A 280 -1.41 -4.09 -15.37
C VAL A 280 -1.28 -2.77 -16.14
N ASP A 281 -1.68 -1.64 -15.55
CA ASP A 281 -1.51 -0.30 -16.12
C ASP A 281 -0.07 0.25 -16.04
N THR A 282 0.83 -0.41 -15.33
CA THR A 282 2.24 0.02 -15.17
C THR A 282 3.18 -0.63 -16.18
N GLU A 283 4.34 -0.01 -16.42
CA GLU A 283 5.37 -0.54 -17.33
C GLU A 283 5.97 -1.87 -16.84
N TRP A 284 6.13 -2.03 -15.52
CA TRP A 284 6.83 -3.15 -14.89
C TRP A 284 5.87 -4.24 -14.35
N GLY A 285 4.60 -3.92 -14.13
CA GLY A 285 3.62 -4.82 -13.51
C GLY A 285 3.32 -6.10 -14.30
N PRO A 286 3.13 -6.07 -15.64
CA PRO A 286 2.89 -7.28 -16.43
C PRO A 286 4.00 -8.34 -16.30
N GLU A 287 5.26 -7.92 -16.24
CA GLU A 287 6.39 -8.83 -16.04
C GLU A 287 6.40 -9.40 -14.61
N ALA A 288 6.20 -8.53 -13.60
CA ALA A 288 6.12 -8.94 -12.20
C ALA A 288 4.97 -9.94 -11.94
N LEU A 289 3.79 -9.70 -12.51
CA LEU A 289 2.65 -10.62 -12.43
C LEU A 289 2.99 -11.99 -13.04
N ALA A 290 3.74 -12.00 -14.15
CA ALA A 290 4.17 -13.24 -14.78
C ALA A 290 5.22 -14.03 -13.98
N MET A 291 5.83 -13.43 -12.95
CA MET A 291 6.76 -14.09 -12.03
C MET A 291 6.07 -14.69 -10.80
N CYS A 292 4.78 -14.40 -10.58
CA CYS A 292 4.08 -14.82 -9.36
C CYS A 292 3.83 -16.33 -9.32
N ASP A 293 3.94 -16.92 -8.12
CA ASP A 293 3.58 -18.31 -7.85
C ASP A 293 2.06 -18.43 -7.59
N VAL A 294 1.29 -18.36 -8.68
CA VAL A 294 -0.18 -18.28 -8.65
C VAL A 294 -0.80 -19.48 -7.92
N GLN A 295 -0.26 -20.69 -8.14
CA GLN A 295 -0.78 -21.89 -7.48
C GLN A 295 -0.61 -21.83 -5.96
N TRP A 296 0.51 -21.28 -5.47
CA TRP A 296 0.71 -21.08 -4.04
C TRP A 296 -0.33 -20.10 -3.47
N TRP A 297 -0.60 -19.00 -4.15
CA TRP A 297 -1.59 -18.01 -3.70
C TRP A 297 -3.02 -18.54 -3.72
N VAL A 298 -3.39 -19.34 -4.73
CA VAL A 298 -4.70 -20.01 -4.78
C VAL A 298 -4.88 -20.97 -3.61
N ARG A 299 -3.87 -21.80 -3.31
CA ARG A 299 -3.91 -22.67 -2.11
C ARG A 299 -4.03 -21.85 -0.84
N PHE A 300 -3.19 -20.83 -0.68
CA PHE A 300 -3.20 -19.99 0.51
C PHE A 300 -4.55 -19.28 0.71
N ALA A 301 -5.14 -18.73 -0.36
CA ALA A 301 -6.47 -18.13 -0.30
C ALA A 301 -7.56 -19.18 0.01
N SER A 302 -7.47 -20.37 -0.58
CA SER A 302 -8.40 -21.46 -0.31
C SER A 302 -8.33 -21.94 1.15
N ASP A 303 -7.13 -22.07 1.73
CA ASP A 303 -6.92 -22.43 3.14
C ASP A 303 -7.52 -21.38 4.10
N LEU A 304 -7.63 -20.13 3.65
CA LEU A 304 -8.27 -19.03 4.38
C LEU A 304 -9.77 -18.90 4.07
N ASN A 305 -10.32 -19.80 3.24
CA ASN A 305 -11.70 -19.75 2.76
C ASN A 305 -12.03 -18.43 2.03
N ARG A 306 -11.05 -17.88 1.29
CA ARG A 306 -11.14 -16.63 0.52
C ARG A 306 -11.29 -16.91 -0.97
N CYS A 307 -12.37 -17.62 -1.33
CA CYS A 307 -12.67 -17.95 -2.73
C CYS A 307 -12.90 -16.69 -3.57
N ASP A 308 -13.43 -15.63 -2.94
CA ASP A 308 -13.66 -14.31 -3.54
C ASP A 308 -12.38 -13.70 -4.14
N LEU A 309 -11.23 -13.86 -3.48
CA LEU A 309 -9.95 -13.38 -4.00
C LEU A 309 -9.51 -14.10 -5.27
N ILE A 310 -9.71 -15.41 -5.33
CA ILE A 310 -9.30 -16.22 -6.49
C ILE A 310 -10.07 -15.77 -7.74
N MET A 311 -11.36 -15.49 -7.56
CA MET A 311 -12.25 -15.03 -8.63
C MET A 311 -11.93 -13.58 -9.04
N GLU A 312 -11.67 -12.71 -8.06
CA GLU A 312 -11.21 -11.34 -8.31
C GLU A 312 -9.91 -11.32 -9.12
N TRP A 313 -8.91 -12.12 -8.73
CA TRP A 313 -7.66 -12.23 -9.47
C TRP A 313 -7.86 -12.75 -10.89
N PHE A 314 -8.74 -13.75 -11.06
CA PHE A 314 -9.05 -14.34 -12.36
C PHE A 314 -9.65 -13.33 -13.34
N GLU A 315 -10.50 -12.43 -12.84
CA GLU A 315 -11.10 -11.36 -13.63
C GLU A 315 -10.14 -10.19 -13.86
N ALA A 316 -9.46 -9.74 -12.80
CA ALA A 316 -8.60 -8.55 -12.82
C ALA A 316 -7.44 -8.67 -13.83
N VAL A 317 -6.81 -9.84 -13.93
CA VAL A 317 -5.70 -10.04 -14.88
C VAL A 317 -6.12 -10.00 -16.34
N HIS A 318 -7.43 -10.08 -16.63
CA HIS A 318 -7.95 -10.13 -17.99
C HIS A 318 -8.48 -8.77 -18.49
N GLU A 319 -8.69 -7.80 -17.60
CA GLU A 319 -9.34 -6.51 -17.92
C GLU A 319 -8.64 -5.73 -19.04
N HIS A 320 -7.32 -5.88 -19.21
CA HIS A 320 -6.53 -5.21 -20.25
C HIS A 320 -6.14 -6.11 -21.43
N CYS A 321 -6.70 -7.31 -21.51
CA CYS A 321 -6.50 -8.13 -22.71
C CYS A 321 -7.17 -7.46 -23.93
N PRO A 322 -6.66 -7.69 -25.15
CA PRO A 322 -7.23 -7.11 -26.36
C PRO A 322 -8.72 -7.43 -26.54
N MET A 323 -9.58 -6.42 -26.38
CA MET A 323 -11.00 -6.51 -26.71
C MET A 323 -11.19 -6.80 -28.20
N GLY A 324 -12.23 -7.54 -28.58
CA GLY A 324 -12.50 -7.89 -29.98
C GLY A 324 -11.60 -8.98 -30.55
N SER A 325 -10.74 -9.60 -29.74
CA SER A 325 -9.86 -10.70 -30.15
C SER A 325 -9.96 -11.91 -29.20
N PRO A 326 -11.11 -12.60 -29.14
CA PRO A 326 -11.30 -13.75 -28.26
C PRO A 326 -10.25 -14.82 -28.50
N GLY A 327 -9.67 -15.35 -27.43
CA GLY A 327 -8.54 -16.28 -27.47
C GLY A 327 -7.16 -15.63 -27.48
N VAL A 328 -7.07 -14.31 -27.63
CA VAL A 328 -5.80 -13.57 -27.54
C VAL A 328 -5.67 -12.91 -26.17
N CYS A 329 -4.88 -13.51 -25.29
CA CYS A 329 -4.59 -12.98 -23.96
C CYS A 329 -3.13 -12.51 -23.83
N LEU A 330 -2.90 -11.52 -22.95
CA LEU A 330 -1.56 -11.10 -22.55
C LEU A 330 -0.86 -12.19 -21.72
N LEU A 331 0.47 -12.14 -21.67
CA LEU A 331 1.30 -13.17 -21.02
C LEU A 331 0.95 -13.38 -19.54
N HIS A 332 0.77 -12.31 -18.77
CA HIS A 332 0.39 -12.39 -17.36
C HIS A 332 -1.02 -12.96 -17.18
N CYS A 333 -1.97 -12.58 -18.04
CA CYS A 333 -3.32 -13.10 -18.04
C CYS A 333 -3.32 -14.62 -18.27
N LYS A 334 -2.59 -15.09 -19.29
CA LYS A 334 -2.45 -16.53 -19.57
C LYS A 334 -1.89 -17.26 -18.35
N HIS A 335 -0.77 -16.76 -17.81
CA HIS A 335 -0.12 -17.34 -16.64
C HIS A 335 -1.07 -17.45 -15.44
N TRP A 336 -1.76 -16.37 -15.08
CA TRP A 336 -2.66 -16.36 -13.93
C TRP A 336 -3.91 -17.21 -14.13
N ARG A 337 -4.64 -17.01 -15.24
CA ARG A 337 -5.88 -17.76 -15.49
C ARG A 337 -5.62 -19.26 -15.62
N ALA A 338 -4.57 -19.66 -16.32
CA ALA A 338 -4.19 -21.06 -16.45
C ALA A 338 -3.88 -21.71 -15.09
N ASN A 339 -3.06 -21.05 -14.28
CA ASN A 339 -2.65 -21.58 -12.98
C ASN A 339 -3.76 -21.55 -11.94
N ILE A 340 -4.67 -20.58 -11.99
CA ILE A 340 -5.90 -20.56 -11.17
C ILE A 340 -6.77 -21.77 -11.51
N LEU A 341 -7.13 -21.95 -12.79
CA LEU A 341 -7.99 -23.06 -13.23
C LEU A 341 -7.37 -24.41 -12.84
N ARG A 342 -6.07 -24.59 -13.07
CA ARG A 342 -5.37 -25.81 -12.70
C ARG A 342 -5.36 -26.06 -11.20
N ALA A 343 -5.06 -25.05 -10.39
CA ALA A 343 -5.02 -25.17 -8.93
C ALA A 343 -6.42 -25.47 -8.37
N CYS A 344 -7.45 -24.77 -8.81
CA CYS A 344 -8.84 -25.01 -8.39
C CYS A 344 -9.31 -26.42 -8.79
N LYS A 345 -9.06 -26.87 -10.04
CA LYS A 345 -9.38 -28.26 -10.45
C LYS A 345 -8.72 -29.30 -9.55
N ALA A 346 -7.45 -29.10 -9.21
CA ALA A 346 -6.74 -30.03 -8.33
C ALA A 346 -7.23 -30.01 -6.89
N LEU A 347 -7.80 -28.89 -6.43
CA LEU A 347 -8.51 -28.79 -5.15
C LEU A 347 -9.93 -29.37 -5.22
N GLY A 348 -10.35 -29.93 -6.36
CA GLY A 348 -11.66 -30.53 -6.56
C GLY A 348 -12.79 -29.52 -6.79
N TRP A 349 -12.46 -28.32 -7.27
CA TRP A 349 -13.47 -27.32 -7.62
C TRP A 349 -14.00 -27.57 -9.03
N ASP A 350 -15.27 -27.25 -9.25
CA ASP A 350 -15.73 -26.93 -10.60
C ASP A 350 -15.16 -25.57 -10.99
N VAL A 351 -14.75 -25.43 -12.25
CA VAL A 351 -14.09 -24.21 -12.75
C VAL A 351 -14.62 -23.85 -14.14
N PRO A 352 -14.44 -22.58 -14.57
CA PRO A 352 -14.78 -22.15 -15.93
C PRO A 352 -14.15 -23.04 -17.00
N ASP A 353 -14.95 -23.43 -17.99
CA ASP A 353 -14.52 -24.16 -19.18
C ASP A 353 -14.43 -23.23 -20.41
N ALA A 354 -14.19 -23.81 -21.59
CA ALA A 354 -14.16 -23.05 -22.84
C ALA A 354 -15.47 -22.31 -23.12
N VAL A 355 -16.61 -22.88 -22.69
CA VAL A 355 -17.92 -22.25 -22.84
C VAL A 355 -17.95 -20.98 -22.01
N ALA A 356 -17.63 -21.07 -20.72
CA ALA A 356 -17.59 -19.95 -19.78
C ALA A 356 -16.71 -18.78 -20.28
N LEU A 357 -15.51 -19.08 -20.78
CA LEU A 357 -14.59 -18.08 -21.35
C LEU A 357 -15.13 -17.45 -22.64
N PHE A 358 -15.80 -18.22 -23.48
CA PHE A 358 -16.47 -17.70 -24.67
C PHE A 358 -17.62 -16.74 -24.30
N ARG A 359 -18.35 -17.00 -23.21
CA ARG A 359 -19.42 -16.10 -22.73
C ARG A 359 -18.87 -14.75 -22.31
N GLU A 360 -17.74 -14.76 -21.61
CA GLU A 360 -17.02 -13.52 -21.25
C GLU A 360 -16.66 -12.72 -22.50
N ALA A 361 -16.12 -13.38 -23.53
CA ALA A 361 -15.74 -12.72 -24.78
C ALA A 361 -16.93 -12.04 -25.50
N LEU A 362 -18.08 -12.71 -25.59
CA LEU A 362 -19.31 -12.12 -26.16
C LEU A 362 -19.73 -10.85 -25.40
N TYR A 363 -19.68 -10.90 -24.07
CA TYR A 363 -20.07 -9.78 -23.22
C TYR A 363 -19.10 -8.60 -23.39
N GLN A 364 -17.78 -8.85 -23.34
CA GLN A 364 -16.76 -7.81 -23.50
C GLN A 364 -16.88 -7.10 -24.85
N ASP A 365 -17.17 -7.83 -25.93
CA ASP A 365 -17.32 -7.22 -27.25
C ASP A 365 -18.61 -6.41 -27.37
N ALA A 366 -19.69 -6.84 -26.73
CA ALA A 366 -20.93 -6.06 -26.67
C ALA A 366 -20.75 -4.77 -25.83
N GLU A 367 -19.95 -4.83 -24.76
CA GLU A 367 -19.55 -3.68 -23.94
C GLU A 367 -18.65 -2.70 -24.71
N ALA A 368 -17.62 -3.20 -25.39
CA ALA A 368 -16.70 -2.40 -26.20
C ALA A 368 -17.40 -1.62 -27.32
N ASN A 369 -18.47 -2.19 -27.89
CA ASN A 369 -19.32 -1.52 -28.87
C ASN A 369 -20.31 -0.50 -28.27
N GLY A 370 -20.19 -0.19 -26.98
CA GLY A 370 -21.00 0.82 -26.27
C GLY A 370 -22.48 0.47 -26.18
N THR A 371 -22.83 -0.81 -26.40
CA THR A 371 -24.23 -1.23 -26.55
C THR A 371 -24.82 -1.80 -25.25
N LEU A 372 -23.97 -2.11 -24.27
CA LEU A 372 -24.32 -2.44 -22.89
C LEU A 372 -23.72 -1.41 -21.92
N SER A 373 -24.44 -1.11 -20.83
CA SER A 373 -23.97 -0.20 -19.77
C SER A 373 -23.26 -0.99 -18.68
N VAL A 374 -22.07 -0.50 -18.26
CA VAL A 374 -21.18 -1.02 -17.20
C VAL A 374 -21.89 -1.37 -15.88
N LEU A 375 -23.07 -0.81 -15.61
CA LEU A 375 -23.79 -0.97 -14.34
C LEU A 375 -24.39 -2.37 -14.10
N TYR A 376 -24.36 -3.26 -15.08
CA TYR A 376 -24.91 -4.61 -14.94
C TYR A 376 -24.05 -5.62 -15.70
N ARG A 377 -22.92 -6.04 -15.12
CA ARG A 377 -22.31 -7.35 -15.40
C ARG A 377 -23.07 -8.37 -14.53
N PRO A 378 -24.09 -9.09 -15.04
CA PRO A 378 -24.95 -9.90 -14.20
C PRO A 378 -24.27 -11.19 -13.70
N TRP A 379 -23.03 -11.45 -14.13
CA TRP A 379 -22.25 -12.64 -13.77
C TRP A 379 -20.78 -12.23 -13.57
N GLY A 380 -20.28 -12.38 -12.35
CA GLY A 380 -18.86 -12.67 -12.14
C GLY A 380 -18.60 -14.14 -12.42
N PHE A 381 -17.34 -14.57 -12.44
CA PHE A 381 -16.99 -15.99 -12.53
C PHE A 381 -17.44 -16.82 -11.31
N ASP A 382 -18.04 -16.18 -10.31
CA ASP A 382 -18.64 -16.77 -9.10
C ASP A 382 -19.56 -17.96 -9.38
N ALA A 383 -20.31 -17.96 -10.48
CA ALA A 383 -21.22 -19.05 -10.81
C ALA A 383 -20.50 -20.33 -11.29
N TYR A 384 -19.27 -20.19 -11.78
CA TYR A 384 -18.47 -21.27 -12.37
C TYR A 384 -17.46 -21.87 -11.40
N PHE A 385 -16.91 -21.04 -10.50
CA PHE A 385 -16.00 -21.53 -9.46
C PHE A 385 -16.79 -22.09 -8.28
N GLN A 386 -16.98 -23.41 -8.24
CA GLN A 386 -17.71 -24.08 -7.16
C GLN A 386 -16.73 -24.90 -6.31
N PRO A 387 -16.40 -24.46 -5.08
CA PRO A 387 -15.56 -25.24 -4.18
C PRO A 387 -16.31 -26.51 -3.72
N PRO A 388 -15.59 -27.61 -3.40
CA PRO A 388 -16.21 -28.86 -2.97
C PRO A 388 -17.03 -28.69 -1.69
N SER A 389 -18.18 -29.36 -1.63
CA SER A 389 -19.18 -29.22 -0.55
C SER A 389 -18.68 -29.65 0.84
N LYS A 390 -17.57 -30.39 0.92
CA LYS A 390 -16.86 -30.74 2.15
C LYS A 390 -15.40 -30.36 1.96
N GLN A 391 -14.94 -29.33 2.66
CA GLN A 391 -13.51 -29.06 2.85
C GLN A 391 -12.93 -30.18 3.73
N SER A 392 -12.62 -31.34 3.15
CA SER A 392 -11.68 -32.27 3.78
C SER A 392 -10.34 -31.58 3.91
N ASP A 393 -9.61 -31.84 5.00
CA ASP A 393 -8.31 -31.25 5.36
C ASP A 393 -7.40 -31.10 4.12
N LEU A 394 -7.44 -29.92 3.47
CA LEU A 394 -6.77 -29.64 2.20
C LEU A 394 -5.23 -29.67 2.34
N SER A 395 -4.76 -29.73 3.59
CA SER A 395 -3.36 -29.85 3.99
C SER A 395 -2.67 -31.14 3.52
N SER A 396 -3.43 -32.14 3.03
CA SER A 396 -2.88 -33.43 2.55
C SER A 396 -2.92 -33.65 1.04
N ILE A 397 -3.39 -32.68 0.24
CA ILE A 397 -3.39 -32.81 -1.23
C ILE A 397 -2.02 -32.35 -1.75
N ASP A 398 -1.10 -33.30 -1.91
CA ASP A 398 0.13 -33.10 -2.67
C ASP A 398 -0.24 -32.90 -4.15
N LEU A 399 -0.37 -31.64 -4.54
CA LEU A 399 -0.45 -31.26 -5.94
C LEU A 399 0.85 -31.70 -6.65
N PRO A 400 0.78 -32.26 -7.87
CA PRO A 400 1.95 -32.77 -8.57
C PRO A 400 3.08 -31.73 -8.55
N ALA A 401 4.28 -32.19 -8.16
CA ALA A 401 5.47 -31.36 -8.07
C ALA A 401 5.58 -30.44 -9.30
N MET A 402 5.76 -29.14 -9.03
CA MET A 402 5.93 -28.03 -9.98
C MET A 402 6.06 -28.47 -11.45
N CYS A 403 4.93 -28.64 -12.12
CA CYS A 403 4.91 -28.67 -13.57
C CYS A 403 5.25 -27.25 -14.04
N THR A 404 6.23 -27.14 -14.93
CA THR A 404 6.78 -25.85 -15.36
C THR A 404 5.67 -24.94 -15.89
N ARG A 405 5.84 -23.62 -15.69
CA ARG A 405 4.98 -22.52 -16.20
C ARG A 405 4.35 -22.83 -17.57
N TYR A 406 5.15 -23.40 -18.47
CA TYR A 406 4.79 -23.72 -19.85
C TYR A 406 3.62 -24.69 -20.02
N THR A 407 3.45 -25.67 -19.13
CA THR A 407 2.41 -26.70 -19.31
C THR A 407 1.00 -26.21 -19.01
N ALA A 408 0.83 -25.29 -18.04
CA ALA A 408 -0.48 -24.71 -17.75
C ALA A 408 -0.90 -23.76 -18.87
N ASP A 409 0.07 -22.95 -19.32
CA ASP A 409 -0.14 -21.97 -20.37
C ASP A 409 -0.51 -22.64 -21.70
N GLU A 410 0.08 -23.81 -22.02
CA GLU A 410 -0.27 -24.60 -23.21
C GLU A 410 -1.70 -25.18 -23.15
N GLU A 411 -2.11 -25.80 -22.04
CA GLU A 411 -3.50 -26.30 -21.87
C GLU A 411 -4.52 -25.16 -21.95
N HIS A 412 -4.20 -24.02 -21.34
CA HIS A 412 -5.04 -22.84 -21.43
C HIS A 412 -5.06 -22.27 -22.84
N GLN A 413 -3.94 -22.30 -23.57
CA GLN A 413 -3.89 -21.87 -24.97
C GLN A 413 -4.80 -22.74 -25.84
N VAL A 414 -4.85 -24.05 -25.66
CA VAL A 414 -5.81 -24.92 -26.37
C VAL A 414 -7.25 -24.50 -26.10
N THR A 415 -7.56 -24.12 -24.86
CA THR A 415 -8.89 -23.61 -24.48
C THR A 415 -9.18 -22.27 -25.18
N LEU A 416 -8.20 -21.37 -25.23
CA LEU A 416 -8.31 -20.07 -25.89
C LEU A 416 -8.45 -20.19 -27.42
N ASP A 417 -7.71 -21.12 -28.04
CA ASP A 417 -7.81 -21.41 -29.48
C ASP A 417 -9.21 -21.93 -29.83
N LEU A 418 -9.79 -22.72 -28.93
CA LEU A 418 -11.16 -23.20 -29.07
C LEU A 418 -12.18 -22.06 -28.96
N VAL A 419 -12.02 -21.15 -27.99
CA VAL A 419 -12.84 -19.94 -27.86
C VAL A 419 -12.76 -19.09 -29.14
N ALA A 420 -11.55 -18.89 -29.68
CA ALA A 420 -11.34 -18.15 -30.92
C ALA A 420 -12.02 -18.83 -32.12
N ALA A 421 -11.91 -20.17 -32.21
CA ALA A 421 -12.53 -20.95 -33.28
C ALA A 421 -14.06 -20.84 -33.22
N VAL A 422 -14.67 -20.98 -32.04
CA VAL A 422 -16.12 -20.82 -31.85
C VAL A 422 -16.55 -19.40 -32.23
N TYR A 423 -15.82 -18.39 -31.73
CA TYR A 423 -16.14 -16.99 -32.00
C TYR A 423 -16.05 -16.64 -33.49
N SER A 424 -15.07 -17.17 -34.22
CA SER A 424 -14.92 -16.94 -35.66
C SER A 424 -16.06 -17.51 -36.51
N ARG A 425 -16.85 -18.44 -35.96
CA ARG A 425 -17.99 -19.09 -36.62
C ARG A 425 -19.33 -18.43 -36.31
N LEU A 426 -19.34 -17.36 -35.50
CA LEU A 426 -20.58 -16.66 -35.17
C LEU A 426 -21.23 -16.04 -36.42
N PRO A 427 -22.57 -16.11 -36.53
CA PRO A 427 -23.28 -15.48 -37.65
C PRO A 427 -23.14 -13.97 -37.60
N THR A 428 -23.18 -13.29 -38.74
CA THR A 428 -22.96 -11.82 -38.83
C THR A 428 -23.95 -10.99 -38.01
N ASP A 429 -25.12 -11.53 -37.68
CA ASP A 429 -26.16 -10.88 -36.87
C ASP A 429 -26.13 -11.26 -35.38
N TRP A 430 -25.11 -12.00 -34.93
CA TRP A 430 -24.99 -12.49 -33.54
C TRP A 430 -25.17 -11.34 -32.53
N MET A 431 -24.50 -10.19 -32.72
CA MET A 431 -24.58 -9.07 -31.77
C MET A 431 -26.02 -8.58 -31.58
N SER A 432 -26.79 -8.50 -32.67
CA SER A 432 -28.19 -8.06 -32.62
C SER A 432 -29.11 -9.07 -31.95
N ARG A 433 -28.80 -10.38 -32.06
CA ARG A 433 -29.51 -11.44 -31.33
C ARG A 433 -29.21 -11.38 -29.84
N PHE A 434 -27.93 -11.28 -29.48
CA PHE A 434 -27.43 -11.20 -28.11
C PHE A 434 -28.06 -10.03 -27.35
N LEU A 435 -28.10 -8.85 -27.96
CA LEU A 435 -28.69 -7.67 -27.33
C LEU A 435 -30.22 -7.77 -27.15
N ARG A 436 -30.94 -8.48 -28.03
CA ARG A 436 -32.39 -8.70 -27.87
C ARG A 436 -32.66 -9.61 -26.68
N GLU A 437 -31.84 -10.64 -26.53
CA GLU A 437 -31.95 -11.61 -25.45
C GLU A 437 -31.65 -10.98 -24.09
N VAL A 438 -30.52 -10.27 -23.96
CA VAL A 438 -30.15 -9.55 -22.73
C VAL A 438 -31.22 -8.53 -22.30
N LYS A 439 -31.93 -7.91 -23.27
CA LYS A 439 -33.06 -7.00 -23.00
C LYS A 439 -34.33 -7.72 -22.56
N GLY A 440 -34.57 -8.93 -23.04
CA GLY A 440 -35.78 -9.71 -22.77
C GLY A 440 -35.74 -10.43 -21.43
N ASP A 441 -34.58 -10.99 -21.09
CA ASP A 441 -34.29 -11.57 -19.78
C ASP A 441 -32.80 -11.42 -19.48
N LYS A 442 -32.50 -10.51 -18.54
CA LYS A 442 -31.13 -10.21 -18.11
C LYS A 442 -30.42 -11.40 -17.43
N TYR A 443 -31.15 -12.48 -17.11
CA TYR A 443 -30.62 -13.70 -16.52
C TYR A 443 -30.60 -14.88 -17.49
N ALA A 444 -31.31 -14.83 -18.62
CA ALA A 444 -31.35 -15.89 -19.62
C ALA A 444 -30.54 -15.53 -20.88
N ILE A 445 -29.31 -15.03 -20.71
CA ILE A 445 -28.40 -14.54 -21.78
C ILE A 445 -27.93 -15.65 -22.76
N TRP A 446 -28.61 -16.81 -22.79
CA TRP A 446 -28.11 -18.04 -23.39
C TRP A 446 -29.08 -18.83 -24.27
N LEU A 447 -30.39 -18.71 -24.06
CA LEU A 447 -31.38 -19.48 -24.82
C LEU A 447 -31.34 -19.22 -26.34
N GLY A 448 -30.89 -18.05 -26.79
CA GLY A 448 -30.87 -17.63 -28.18
C GLY A 448 -29.68 -18.11 -29.02
N PHE A 449 -28.66 -18.72 -28.39
CA PHE A 449 -27.44 -19.21 -29.07
C PHE A 449 -27.11 -20.68 -28.81
N ILE A 450 -27.86 -21.36 -27.94
CA ILE A 450 -27.62 -22.77 -27.60
C ILE A 450 -27.58 -23.66 -28.85
N ASP A 451 -28.46 -23.42 -29.82
CA ASP A 451 -28.52 -24.18 -31.07
C ASP A 451 -27.25 -24.06 -31.91
N ILE A 452 -26.79 -22.82 -32.17
CA ILE A 452 -25.56 -22.52 -32.90
C ILE A 452 -24.35 -23.08 -32.15
N PHE A 453 -24.38 -22.99 -30.82
CA PHE A 453 -23.28 -23.40 -29.99
C PHE A 453 -23.14 -24.92 -29.87
N GLU A 454 -24.25 -25.65 -29.72
CA GLU A 454 -24.26 -27.10 -29.71
C GLU A 454 -23.87 -27.68 -31.08
N GLU A 455 -24.22 -27.02 -32.19
CA GLU A 455 -23.74 -27.36 -33.52
C GLU A 455 -22.22 -27.20 -33.63
N ILE A 456 -21.68 -26.03 -33.26
CA ILE A 456 -20.23 -25.78 -33.29
C ILE A 456 -19.47 -26.72 -32.34
N LYS A 457 -20.03 -27.03 -31.16
CA LYS A 457 -19.46 -28.00 -30.21
C LYS A 457 -19.35 -29.39 -30.81
N GLN A 458 -20.42 -29.87 -31.47
CA GLN A 458 -20.42 -31.17 -32.12
C GLN A 458 -19.37 -31.23 -33.23
N ASP A 459 -19.28 -30.19 -34.06
CA ASP A 459 -18.30 -30.08 -35.14
C ASP A 459 -16.85 -30.05 -34.66
N LEU A 460 -16.60 -29.40 -33.52
CA LEU A 460 -15.27 -29.29 -32.91
C LEU A 460 -14.94 -30.47 -31.98
N GLY A 461 -15.84 -31.45 -31.83
CA GLY A 461 -15.65 -32.62 -30.97
C GLY A 461 -15.59 -32.27 -29.47
N MET A 462 -16.21 -31.16 -29.05
CA MET A 462 -16.27 -30.74 -27.65
C MET A 462 -17.29 -31.60 -26.88
N GLY A 463 -16.82 -32.66 -26.22
CA GLY A 463 -17.67 -33.48 -25.35
C GLY A 463 -17.73 -32.93 -23.92
N GLY A 464 -18.90 -32.47 -23.47
CA GLY A 464 -19.12 -32.09 -22.06
C GLY A 464 -20.41 -31.29 -21.85
N LEU A 465 -21.12 -31.57 -20.75
CA LEU A 465 -22.12 -30.64 -20.20
C LEU A 465 -21.36 -29.40 -19.73
N ASP A 466 -21.69 -28.25 -20.32
CA ASP A 466 -21.32 -26.93 -19.81
C ASP A 466 -21.61 -26.87 -18.32
N VAL A 467 -20.71 -26.28 -17.52
CA VAL A 467 -20.93 -26.14 -16.08
C VAL A 467 -22.23 -25.36 -15.88
N PRO A 468 -23.31 -25.99 -15.34
CA PRO A 468 -24.59 -25.33 -15.23
C PRO A 468 -24.43 -24.12 -14.31
N VAL A 469 -24.78 -22.94 -14.82
CA VAL A 469 -24.86 -21.72 -14.01
C VAL A 469 -25.94 -21.97 -12.95
N GLN A 470 -25.54 -22.25 -11.71
CA GLN A 470 -26.51 -22.51 -10.64
C GLN A 470 -27.23 -21.21 -10.27
N GLU A 471 -28.56 -21.22 -10.35
CA GLU A 471 -29.43 -20.09 -9.97
C GLU A 471 -29.36 -19.71 -8.48
N ASN A 472 -28.67 -20.49 -7.62
CA ASN A 472 -28.95 -20.55 -6.18
C ASN A 472 -27.88 -19.96 -5.23
N TRP A 473 -26.85 -19.27 -5.71
CA TRP A 473 -25.91 -18.56 -4.82
C TRP A 473 -26.27 -17.10 -4.53
N TRP A 474 -27.35 -16.59 -5.13
CA TRP A 474 -27.91 -15.31 -4.74
C TRP A 474 -28.66 -15.50 -3.41
N PRO A 475 -28.38 -14.73 -2.35
CA PRO A 475 -29.35 -14.62 -1.27
C PRO A 475 -30.64 -14.13 -1.92
N THR A 476 -31.73 -14.88 -1.80
CA THR A 476 -33.09 -14.43 -2.15
C THR A 476 -33.31 -13.05 -1.52
N ARG A 477 -33.08 -11.99 -2.30
CA ARG A 477 -33.03 -10.61 -1.80
C ARG A 477 -34.39 -9.97 -2.03
N GLY A 478 -35.28 -10.23 -1.08
CA GLY A 478 -36.44 -9.39 -0.83
C GLY A 478 -36.10 -8.05 -0.18
N ASP A 479 -34.87 -7.81 0.32
CA ASP A 479 -34.61 -6.69 1.25
C ASP A 479 -33.29 -5.92 1.04
N VAL A 480 -32.82 -5.71 -0.20
CA VAL A 480 -31.79 -4.68 -0.42
C VAL A 480 -32.18 -3.79 -1.59
N ASP A 481 -32.82 -2.69 -1.24
CA ASP A 481 -33.14 -1.56 -2.11
C ASP A 481 -31.85 -0.82 -2.54
N TRP A 482 -31.35 -1.18 -3.73
CA TRP A 482 -30.17 -0.59 -4.34
C TRP A 482 -30.41 0.82 -4.92
N ASP A 483 -31.65 1.27 -5.07
CA ASP A 483 -31.95 2.64 -5.53
C ASP A 483 -31.53 3.70 -4.49
N SER A 484 -31.31 3.30 -3.24
CA SER A 484 -30.82 4.19 -2.19
C SER A 484 -29.33 4.57 -2.28
N ARG A 485 -28.51 3.88 -3.11
CA ARG A 485 -27.09 4.24 -3.33
C ARG A 485 -26.87 5.26 -4.46
N ALA A 486 -27.84 5.47 -5.33
CA ALA A 486 -27.73 6.41 -6.45
C ALA A 486 -27.90 7.90 -6.06
N GLN A 487 -28.21 8.20 -4.79
CA GLN A 487 -28.46 9.58 -4.31
C GLN A 487 -27.40 10.12 -3.34
N ARG A 488 -26.11 9.78 -3.49
CA ARG A 488 -25.02 10.53 -2.82
C ARG A 488 -24.37 11.52 -3.79
N PRO A 489 -24.47 12.84 -3.56
CA PRO A 489 -23.87 13.84 -4.45
C PRO A 489 -22.35 13.88 -4.24
N GLY A 490 -21.56 13.66 -5.29
CA GLY A 490 -20.11 13.84 -5.19
C GLY A 490 -19.22 13.36 -6.33
N TRP A 491 -19.71 12.56 -7.26
CA TRP A 491 -18.90 12.04 -8.37
C TRP A 491 -19.29 12.68 -9.70
N ARG A 492 -18.67 13.82 -10.03
CA ARG A 492 -18.55 14.24 -11.44
C ARG A 492 -17.26 13.67 -11.99
N GLY A 493 -17.39 12.84 -13.02
CA GLY A 493 -16.29 12.25 -13.76
C GLY A 493 -15.33 13.30 -14.31
N ARG A 494 -14.04 13.05 -14.15
CA ARG A 494 -13.01 13.67 -14.98
C ARG A 494 -12.90 12.82 -16.25
N ARG A 495 -13.47 13.32 -17.34
CA ARG A 495 -13.00 12.95 -18.68
C ARG A 495 -11.65 13.64 -18.87
N HIS A 496 -10.62 12.86 -19.16
CA HIS A 496 -9.39 13.37 -19.74
C HIS A 496 -9.68 13.78 -21.18
N SER A 497 -9.46 15.05 -21.47
CA SER A 497 -9.17 15.56 -22.81
C SER A 497 -7.89 16.37 -22.65
N TYR A 498 -6.94 16.11 -23.55
CA TYR A 498 -5.60 16.68 -23.70
C TYR A 498 -5.39 18.11 -23.21
#